data_AF-A0A7J6LWR1-F1
#
_entry.id   AF-A0A7J6LWR1-F1
#
_cell.length_a   1.000
_cell.length_b   1.000
_cell.length_c   1.000
_cell.angle_alpha   90.00
_cell.angle_beta   90.00
_cell.angle_gamma   90.00
#
_symmetry.space_group_name_H-M   'P 1'
#
loop_
_entity.id
_entity.type
_entity.pdbx_description
1 polymer ?
#
loop_
_entity_poly.entity_id
_entity_poly.type
_entity_poly.pdbx_seq_one_letter_code
_entity_poly.pdbx_strand_id
1 'polypeptide(L)'
;MRFTPISVAVAGLLGVCDAQLAGDNGMFGSPVTLISSKDVESVLSEGPTETGTRSVPDWFNSTMAKIKSWAGSELKKVAWGALDDLGHDIKGEDMYWNFVPRHVATLGRSSEESYEFEGRCFGTIKVHSYPESDGSLTIEATYKHPVSSMCAEYLILGNAADFDMQYRFFRGTETYKWSSDSGKVYIFDLRTSFSSAVEGIIKTADFLFSHDVFEFLQRYPELTFDKRTDPGGVDINEEDIHPGDAVLVTYMVGSSASIMWVSGSVASHSVIFLREPSTGVLYAVEAAAQGIHKLTFDEFLKEDAGWYNNAVLVPLKEEERAKFDNDAAWHKFVEDFDGNDYGYNNLEPIK
;
A
#
# COMPACT_ATOMS: atom_id res chain seq x y z
N MET A 1 3.43 14.42 -15.08
CA MET A 1 4.06 13.10 -14.92
C MET A 1 5.26 13.17 -13.99
N ARG A 2 5.04 12.97 -12.69
CA ARG A 2 6.07 12.64 -11.70
C ARG A 2 5.39 11.72 -10.68
N PHE A 3 5.56 10.42 -10.86
CA PHE A 3 5.12 9.43 -9.88
C PHE A 3 6.19 9.34 -8.78
N THR A 4 5.81 9.67 -7.55
CA THR A 4 6.64 9.67 -6.33
C THR A 4 6.45 8.34 -5.55
N PRO A 5 7.17 8.06 -4.44
CA PRO A 5 7.84 6.79 -4.17
C PRO A 5 6.94 5.64 -3.71
N ILE A 6 5.64 5.89 -3.43
CA ILE A 6 4.69 4.83 -3.06
C ILE A 6 4.33 3.98 -4.28
N SER A 7 4.44 4.55 -5.49
CA SER A 7 4.38 3.80 -6.74
C SER A 7 5.44 2.69 -6.77
N VAL A 8 6.59 2.86 -6.10
CA VAL A 8 7.65 1.85 -6.00
C VAL A 8 7.31 0.77 -4.97
N ALA A 9 6.55 1.10 -3.92
CA ALA A 9 6.12 0.13 -2.90
C ALA A 9 4.99 -0.79 -3.38
N VAL A 10 4.08 -0.29 -4.24
CA VAL A 10 2.99 -1.10 -4.82
C VAL A 10 3.38 -1.72 -6.17
N ALA A 11 4.20 -1.04 -7.01
CA ALA A 11 4.74 -1.64 -8.24
C ALA A 11 5.85 -2.66 -7.98
N GLY A 12 6.50 -2.61 -6.82
CA GLY A 12 7.58 -3.54 -6.45
C GLY A 12 7.14 -4.95 -6.07
N LEU A 13 5.86 -5.32 -6.22
CA LEU A 13 5.32 -6.53 -5.58
C LEU A 13 4.53 -7.50 -6.46
N LEU A 14 4.33 -7.27 -7.77
CA LEU A 14 3.16 -7.87 -8.44
C LEU A 14 3.31 -8.31 -9.92
N GLY A 15 3.79 -9.53 -10.22
CA GLY A 15 3.53 -10.27 -11.49
C GLY A 15 4.65 -11.23 -11.99
N VAL A 16 4.29 -12.24 -12.82
CA VAL A 16 5.07 -13.49 -13.17
C VAL A 16 5.38 -13.68 -14.65
N CYS A 17 6.51 -14.38 -14.78
CA CYS A 17 7.14 -15.17 -15.84
C CYS A 17 6.30 -15.84 -16.94
N ASP A 18 7.02 -16.00 -18.06
CA ASP A 18 7.21 -17.30 -18.70
C ASP A 18 8.73 -17.57 -18.78
N ALA A 19 9.24 -18.56 -18.03
CA ALA A 19 10.63 -19.02 -18.17
C ALA A 19 10.64 -20.54 -18.31
N GLN A 20 10.85 -20.99 -19.54
CA GLN A 20 11.13 -22.39 -19.87
C GLN A 20 12.37 -22.87 -19.13
N LEU A 21 12.17 -23.80 -18.20
CA LEU A 21 13.22 -24.62 -17.63
C LEU A 21 13.80 -25.53 -18.72
N ALA A 22 14.91 -25.12 -19.30
CA ALA A 22 15.83 -25.95 -20.07
C ALA A 22 17.24 -25.39 -19.83
N GLY A 23 18.27 -26.14 -19.47
CA GLY A 23 18.50 -27.55 -19.21
C GLY A 23 19.99 -27.67 -18.85
N ASP A 24 20.33 -28.68 -18.05
CA ASP A 24 21.68 -29.19 -17.77
C ASP A 24 22.87 -28.20 -17.86
N ASN A 25 23.35 -27.74 -16.70
CA ASN A 25 24.75 -27.88 -16.28
C ASN A 25 24.97 -27.30 -14.87
N GLY A 26 25.21 -28.19 -13.88
CA GLY A 26 25.71 -27.85 -12.55
C GLY A 26 24.62 -27.42 -11.56
N MET A 27 24.48 -28.17 -10.47
CA MET A 27 23.52 -27.94 -9.38
C MET A 27 23.72 -26.59 -8.62
N PHE A 28 24.62 -25.72 -9.09
CA PHE A 28 25.06 -24.48 -8.45
C PHE A 28 25.46 -23.43 -9.50
N GLY A 29 24.52 -23.08 -10.38
CA GLY A 29 24.67 -22.01 -11.36
C GLY A 29 24.50 -20.60 -10.77
N SER A 30 24.87 -19.59 -11.55
CA SER A 30 24.78 -18.13 -11.32
C SER A 30 23.46 -17.66 -10.67
N PRO A 31 23.41 -16.43 -10.10
CA PRO A 31 22.18 -15.80 -9.64
C PRO A 31 20.99 -16.08 -10.55
N VAL A 32 19.95 -16.68 -9.97
CA VAL A 32 18.66 -16.85 -10.64
C VAL A 32 17.79 -15.69 -10.19
N THR A 33 17.54 -14.74 -11.10
CA THR A 33 16.47 -13.76 -10.92
C THR A 33 15.17 -14.53 -10.76
N LEU A 34 14.49 -14.31 -9.63
CA LEU A 34 13.20 -14.96 -9.36
C LEU A 34 12.06 -14.23 -10.07
N ILE A 35 12.09 -12.89 -10.05
CA ILE A 35 11.04 -12.01 -10.56
C ILE A 35 11.68 -10.70 -11.03
N SER A 36 11.27 -10.21 -12.21
CA SER A 36 11.67 -8.92 -12.78
C SER A 36 10.49 -7.96 -12.95
N SER A 37 10.77 -6.68 -13.19
CA SER A 37 9.76 -5.66 -13.53
C SER A 37 8.84 -6.04 -14.70
N LYS A 38 9.35 -6.74 -15.73
CA LYS A 38 8.55 -7.15 -16.89
C LYS A 38 7.51 -8.20 -16.58
N ASP A 39 7.83 -9.09 -15.65
CA ASP A 39 6.91 -10.11 -15.15
C ASP A 39 5.71 -9.43 -14.48
N VAL A 40 5.96 -8.32 -13.78
CA VAL A 40 4.97 -7.47 -13.10
C VAL A 40 4.05 -6.71 -14.04
N GLU A 41 4.64 -6.03 -15.02
CA GLU A 41 3.89 -5.20 -15.98
C GLU A 41 2.81 -6.00 -16.72
N SER A 42 3.05 -7.28 -17.01
CA SER A 42 2.07 -8.15 -17.68
C SER A 42 0.77 -8.32 -16.90
N VAL A 43 0.83 -8.35 -15.56
CA VAL A 43 -0.32 -8.53 -14.67
C VAL A 43 -1.05 -7.22 -14.40
N LEU A 44 -0.31 -6.10 -14.35
CA LEU A 44 -0.81 -4.78 -13.95
C LEU A 44 -1.15 -3.82 -15.09
N SER A 45 -0.80 -4.13 -16.34
CA SER A 45 -0.95 -3.24 -17.50
C SER A 45 -2.38 -2.75 -17.78
N GLU A 46 -3.40 -3.32 -17.14
CA GLU A 46 -4.79 -2.83 -17.18
C GLU A 46 -5.05 -1.82 -16.05
N GLY A 47 -4.42 -0.64 -16.14
CA GLY A 47 -4.80 0.52 -15.34
C GLY A 47 -6.20 1.05 -15.71
N PRO A 48 -6.81 1.91 -14.88
CA PRO A 48 -7.96 2.68 -15.32
C PRO A 48 -7.49 3.59 -16.46
N THR A 49 -8.01 3.40 -17.66
CA THR A 49 -7.68 4.31 -18.77
C THR A 49 -8.41 5.63 -18.55
N GLU A 50 -7.76 6.76 -18.84
CA GLU A 50 -8.35 8.12 -18.77
C GLU A 50 -9.62 8.28 -19.65
N THR A 51 -9.94 7.27 -20.48
CA THR A 51 -11.09 7.23 -21.38
C THR A 51 -12.01 6.02 -21.14
N GLY A 52 -11.77 5.22 -20.09
CA GLY A 52 -12.41 3.91 -19.86
C GLY A 52 -13.47 3.91 -18.77
N THR A 53 -14.60 3.28 -19.10
CA THR A 53 -15.84 3.05 -18.32
C THR A 53 -15.72 2.32 -16.98
N ARG A 54 -14.53 2.21 -16.36
CA ARG A 54 -14.31 1.36 -15.19
C ARG A 54 -14.13 2.21 -13.94
N SER A 55 -15.02 2.03 -12.96
CA SER A 55 -14.94 2.76 -11.70
C SER A 55 -13.67 2.38 -10.92
N VAL A 56 -13.16 3.28 -10.07
CA VAL A 56 -12.01 2.99 -9.18
C VAL A 56 -12.23 1.70 -8.36
N PRO A 57 -13.42 1.44 -7.78
CA PRO A 57 -13.73 0.16 -7.15
C PRO A 57 -13.58 -1.05 -8.07
N ASP A 58 -14.07 -0.98 -9.31
CA ASP A 58 -14.00 -2.09 -10.26
C ASP A 58 -12.56 -2.39 -10.70
N TRP A 59 -11.76 -1.33 -10.90
CA TRP A 59 -10.34 -1.48 -11.17
C TRP A 59 -9.61 -2.10 -9.98
N PHE A 60 -9.84 -1.60 -8.77
CA PHE A 60 -9.21 -2.11 -7.55
C PHE A 60 -9.54 -3.59 -7.33
N ASN A 61 -10.82 -3.94 -7.44
CA ASN A 61 -11.29 -5.31 -7.29
C ASN A 61 -10.70 -6.24 -8.35
N SER A 62 -10.67 -5.80 -9.61
CA SER A 62 -10.06 -6.56 -10.71
C SER A 62 -8.57 -6.77 -10.49
N THR A 63 -7.87 -5.75 -10.01
CA THR A 63 -6.43 -5.78 -9.75
C THR A 63 -6.10 -6.72 -8.60
N MET A 64 -6.81 -6.59 -7.47
CA MET A 64 -6.63 -7.47 -6.31
C MET A 64 -6.98 -8.93 -6.63
N ALA A 65 -7.99 -9.19 -7.47
CA ALA A 65 -8.30 -10.54 -7.93
C ALA A 65 -7.18 -11.15 -8.79
N LYS A 66 -6.60 -10.36 -9.71
CA LYS A 66 -5.44 -10.78 -10.52
C LYS A 66 -4.23 -11.09 -9.64
N ILE A 67 -3.93 -10.21 -8.68
CA ILE A 67 -2.84 -10.40 -7.72
C ILE A 67 -3.04 -11.68 -6.91
N LYS A 68 -4.25 -11.90 -6.38
CA LYS A 68 -4.57 -13.11 -5.62
C LYS A 68 -4.40 -14.37 -6.47
N SER A 69 -4.92 -14.35 -7.70
CA SER A 69 -4.80 -15.48 -8.64
C SER A 69 -3.33 -15.76 -8.96
N TRP A 70 -2.58 -14.71 -9.29
CA TRP A 70 -1.17 -14.74 -9.61
C TRP A 70 -0.32 -15.28 -8.44
N ALA A 71 -0.49 -14.73 -7.24
CA ALA A 71 0.18 -15.19 -6.04
C ALA A 71 -0.16 -16.66 -5.75
N GLY A 72 -1.41 -17.04 -5.94
CA GLY A 72 -1.90 -18.41 -5.73
C GLY A 72 -1.34 -19.44 -6.73
N SER A 73 -1.24 -19.11 -8.02
CA SER A 73 -0.81 -20.06 -9.04
C SER A 73 0.69 -20.04 -9.26
N GLU A 74 1.26 -18.85 -9.42
CA GLU A 74 2.62 -18.71 -9.93
C GLU A 74 3.65 -18.52 -8.82
N LEU A 75 3.39 -17.61 -7.87
CA LEU A 75 4.34 -17.44 -6.77
C LEU A 75 4.41 -18.66 -5.87
N LYS A 76 3.29 -19.35 -5.63
CA LYS A 76 3.32 -20.61 -4.87
C LYS A 76 4.21 -21.65 -5.53
N LYS A 77 4.21 -21.79 -6.86
CA LYS A 77 5.11 -22.73 -7.55
C LYS A 77 6.58 -22.40 -7.27
N VAL A 78 6.94 -21.11 -7.33
CA VAL A 78 8.28 -20.63 -7.03
C VAL A 78 8.64 -20.88 -5.56
N ALA A 79 7.72 -20.58 -4.63
CA ALA A 79 7.90 -20.79 -3.19
C ALA A 79 8.15 -22.27 -2.86
N TRP A 80 7.35 -23.19 -3.42
CA TRP A 80 7.53 -24.63 -3.24
C TRP A 80 8.85 -25.14 -3.84
N GLY A 81 9.32 -24.53 -4.93
CA GLY A 81 10.60 -24.85 -5.55
C GLY A 81 11.82 -24.38 -4.75
N ALA A 82 11.65 -23.34 -3.91
CA ALA A 82 12.75 -22.71 -3.18
C ALA A 82 13.13 -23.41 -1.86
N LEU A 83 12.37 -24.37 -1.33
CA LEU A 83 12.68 -25.07 -0.06
C LEU A 83 13.05 -24.11 1.12
N ASP A 84 12.25 -23.07 1.35
CA ASP A 84 12.52 -21.99 2.31
C ASP A 84 11.58 -22.01 3.54
N ASP A 85 11.52 -23.14 4.24
CA ASP A 85 10.72 -23.29 5.48
C ASP A 85 11.58 -23.34 6.76
N LEU A 86 12.91 -23.19 6.63
CA LEU A 86 13.85 -23.28 7.76
C LEU A 86 14.61 -21.97 7.97
N GLY A 87 13.95 -21.03 8.62
CA GLY A 87 14.52 -19.84 9.25
C GLY A 87 13.76 -19.49 10.52
N HIS A 88 14.17 -18.45 11.23
CA HIS A 88 13.21 -17.77 12.10
C HIS A 88 12.15 -17.19 11.17
N ASP A 89 11.09 -17.95 10.91
CA ASP A 89 9.79 -17.33 10.66
C ASP A 89 9.67 -16.22 11.71
N ILE A 90 9.15 -15.07 11.31
CA ILE A 90 8.51 -14.20 12.28
C ILE A 90 7.26 -14.98 12.75
N LYS A 91 7.47 -16.05 13.54
CA LYS A 91 6.43 -16.83 14.19
C LYS A 91 5.85 -15.90 15.22
N GLY A 92 4.68 -15.37 14.94
CA GLY A 92 4.05 -14.47 15.89
C GLY A 92 2.93 -13.70 15.28
N GLU A 93 3.22 -12.61 14.58
CA GLU A 93 2.28 -11.50 14.69
C GLU A 93 1.57 -11.13 13.39
N ASP A 94 2.20 -10.96 12.22
CA ASP A 94 1.54 -10.13 11.20
C ASP A 94 1.48 -10.72 9.79
N MET A 95 0.63 -11.74 9.57
CA MET A 95 0.39 -12.21 8.19
C MET A 95 -0.05 -11.09 7.24
N TYR A 96 -0.74 -10.05 7.74
CA TYR A 96 -1.07 -8.88 6.94
C TYR A 96 0.20 -8.07 6.66
N TRP A 97 0.45 -7.78 5.38
CA TRP A 97 1.59 -6.97 4.93
C TRP A 97 2.97 -7.61 5.15
N ASN A 98 3.05 -8.89 5.51
CA ASN A 98 4.32 -9.62 5.66
C ASN A 98 5.17 -9.66 4.38
N PHE A 99 4.58 -9.33 3.23
CA PHE A 99 5.27 -9.22 1.94
C PHE A 99 5.94 -7.86 1.72
N VAL A 100 5.68 -6.86 2.57
CA VAL A 100 6.27 -5.52 2.42
C VAL A 100 7.73 -5.58 2.83
N PRO A 101 8.67 -5.33 1.90
CA PRO A 101 10.08 -5.47 2.20
C PRO A 101 10.59 -4.22 2.95
N ARG A 102 11.57 -4.42 3.83
CA ARG A 102 12.17 -3.34 4.62
C ARG A 102 13.22 -2.62 3.79
N HIS A 103 13.14 -1.30 3.67
CA HIS A 103 14.23 -0.50 3.10
C HIS A 103 15.49 -0.60 3.97
N VAL A 104 16.63 -0.93 3.37
CA VAL A 104 17.91 -1.12 4.09
C VAL A 104 19.03 -0.22 3.58
N ALA A 105 19.00 0.18 2.31
CA ALA A 105 20.01 1.05 1.75
C ALA A 105 19.49 1.82 0.52
N THR A 106 20.10 2.97 0.28
CA THR A 106 19.91 3.74 -0.95
C THR A 106 21.29 4.02 -1.53
N LEU A 107 21.57 3.44 -2.70
CA LEU A 107 22.84 3.55 -3.38
C LEU A 107 22.81 4.69 -4.42
N GLY A 108 23.70 5.65 -4.24
CA GLY A 108 24.02 6.69 -5.21
C GLY A 108 24.79 6.15 -6.41
N ARG A 109 24.88 6.98 -7.47
CA ARG A 109 25.66 6.67 -8.68
C ARG A 109 26.93 7.52 -8.83
N SER A 110 27.14 8.47 -7.93
CA SER A 110 28.24 9.43 -8.04
C SER A 110 29.51 8.99 -7.32
N SER A 111 29.38 8.07 -6.37
CA SER A 111 30.46 7.65 -5.49
C SER A 111 30.27 6.22 -5.05
N GLU A 112 31.37 5.62 -4.62
CA GLU A 112 31.38 4.36 -3.92
C GLU A 112 30.64 4.49 -2.59
N GLU A 113 29.72 3.57 -2.31
CA GLU A 113 28.92 3.57 -1.09
C GLU A 113 28.84 2.16 -0.52
N SER A 114 28.73 2.05 0.81
CA SER A 114 28.61 0.75 1.47
C SER A 114 27.69 0.82 2.67
N TYR A 115 26.85 -0.21 2.79
CA TYR A 115 25.87 -0.37 3.84
C TYR A 115 25.95 -1.79 4.39
N GLU A 116 25.75 -1.92 5.70
CA GLU A 116 25.74 -3.22 6.39
C GLU A 116 24.47 -3.32 7.23
N PHE A 117 23.82 -4.48 7.17
CA PHE A 117 22.61 -4.76 7.93
C PHE A 117 22.51 -6.25 8.27
N GLU A 118 21.66 -6.58 9.24
CA GLU A 118 21.30 -7.95 9.56
C GLU A 118 20.11 -8.40 8.71
N GLY A 119 20.26 -9.54 8.04
CA GLY A 119 19.19 -10.18 7.25
C GLY A 119 18.34 -11.13 8.09
N ARG A 120 17.45 -11.88 7.44
CA ARG A 120 16.67 -12.95 8.10
C ARG A 120 17.51 -14.22 8.24
N CYS A 121 18.27 -14.54 7.20
CA CYS A 121 19.03 -15.78 7.06
C CYS A 121 20.53 -15.57 7.28
N PHE A 122 21.01 -14.33 7.25
CA PHE A 122 22.40 -13.98 7.49
C PHE A 122 22.54 -12.95 8.61
N GLY A 123 23.40 -13.25 9.58
CA GLY A 123 23.74 -12.30 10.64
C GLY A 123 24.48 -11.06 10.14
N THR A 124 24.98 -11.05 8.91
CA THR A 124 25.55 -9.85 8.29
C THR A 124 25.41 -9.90 6.78
N ILE A 125 24.82 -8.84 6.21
CA ILE A 125 24.78 -8.56 4.78
C ILE A 125 25.41 -7.20 4.58
N LYS A 126 26.49 -7.17 3.80
CA LYS A 126 27.15 -5.93 3.41
C LYS A 126 26.92 -5.71 1.92
N VAL A 127 26.28 -4.60 1.58
CA VAL A 127 26.14 -4.17 0.19
C VAL A 127 27.09 -3.03 -0.10
N HIS A 128 27.67 -3.07 -1.28
CA HIS A 128 28.69 -2.14 -1.72
C HIS A 128 28.45 -1.78 -3.17
N SER A 129 28.53 -0.50 -3.53
CA SER A 129 28.26 -0.06 -4.90
C SER A 129 29.45 0.64 -5.53
N TYR A 130 29.72 0.30 -6.78
CA TYR A 130 30.78 0.88 -7.60
C TYR A 130 30.16 1.48 -8.87
N PRO A 131 30.22 2.80 -9.07
CA PRO A 131 29.79 3.39 -10.33
C PRO A 131 30.79 3.03 -11.44
N GLU A 132 30.26 2.56 -12.57
CA GLU A 132 31.05 2.15 -13.72
C GLU A 132 31.20 3.28 -14.73
N SER A 133 32.25 3.21 -15.54
CA SER A 133 32.52 4.22 -16.58
C SER A 133 31.48 4.27 -17.71
N ASP A 134 30.74 3.19 -17.93
CA ASP A 134 29.61 3.12 -18.88
C ASP A 134 28.31 3.72 -18.30
N GLY A 135 28.37 4.27 -17.09
CA GLY A 135 27.24 4.84 -16.37
C GLY A 135 26.40 3.82 -15.63
N SER A 136 26.67 2.51 -15.72
CA SER A 136 26.02 1.47 -14.91
C SER A 136 26.50 1.50 -13.46
N LEU A 137 25.81 0.78 -12.58
CA LEU A 137 26.18 0.64 -11.17
C LEU A 137 26.42 -0.84 -10.88
N THR A 138 27.64 -1.19 -10.48
CA THR A 138 27.96 -2.53 -9.98
C THR A 138 27.64 -2.58 -8.49
N ILE A 139 26.84 -3.54 -8.06
CA ILE A 139 26.42 -3.73 -6.68
C ILE A 139 26.95 -5.08 -6.22
N GLU A 140 27.82 -5.06 -5.22
CA GLU A 140 28.35 -6.26 -4.57
C GLU A 140 27.62 -6.49 -3.24
N ALA A 141 26.97 -7.64 -3.08
CA ALA A 141 26.37 -8.06 -1.82
C ALA A 141 27.16 -9.23 -1.22
N THR A 142 27.68 -9.04 -0.02
CA THR A 142 28.42 -10.04 0.75
C THR A 142 27.60 -10.55 1.92
N TYR A 143 27.37 -11.86 1.96
CA TYR A 143 26.55 -12.57 2.94
C TYR A 143 27.43 -13.36 3.89
N LYS A 144 27.30 -13.13 5.20
CA LYS A 144 28.09 -13.80 6.26
C LYS A 144 27.20 -14.29 7.39
N HIS A 145 27.72 -15.25 8.14
CA HIS A 145 27.06 -15.83 9.31
C HIS A 145 25.65 -16.40 8.99
N PRO A 146 25.54 -17.42 8.10
CA PRO A 146 24.25 -18.02 7.79
C PRO A 146 23.64 -18.67 9.05
N VAL A 147 22.35 -18.42 9.28
CA VAL A 147 21.58 -19.00 10.38
C VAL A 147 21.26 -20.48 10.10
N SER A 148 21.02 -20.83 8.83
CA SER A 148 20.74 -22.19 8.36
C SER A 148 21.16 -22.33 6.90
N SER A 149 21.54 -23.54 6.47
CA SER A 149 21.87 -23.84 5.07
C SER A 149 20.66 -23.96 4.15
N MET A 150 19.45 -23.90 4.72
CA MET A 150 18.17 -23.98 4.00
C MET A 150 17.34 -22.69 4.13
N CYS A 151 17.92 -21.62 4.65
CA CYS A 151 17.25 -20.33 4.77
C CYS A 151 17.63 -19.47 3.55
N ALA A 152 16.64 -19.00 2.79
CA ALA A 152 16.86 -18.11 1.66
C ALA A 152 16.74 -16.64 2.09
N GLU A 153 17.81 -15.87 1.95
CA GLU A 153 17.72 -14.41 2.06
C GLU A 153 17.22 -13.82 0.76
N TYR A 154 16.30 -12.85 0.79
CA TYR A 154 15.80 -12.19 -0.41
C TYR A 154 16.09 -10.69 -0.36
N LEU A 155 16.79 -10.21 -1.38
CA LEU A 155 17.01 -8.78 -1.60
C LEU A 155 16.27 -8.33 -2.85
N ILE A 156 15.55 -7.22 -2.74
CA ILE A 156 14.93 -6.53 -3.86
C ILE A 156 15.75 -5.29 -4.13
N LEU A 157 16.32 -5.20 -5.33
CA LEU A 157 17.08 -4.05 -5.80
C LEU A 157 16.24 -3.35 -6.84
N GLY A 158 15.99 -2.06 -6.69
CA GLY A 158 15.15 -1.37 -7.67
C GLY A 158 15.11 0.12 -7.54
N ASN A 159 14.50 0.75 -8.53
CA ASN A 159 14.21 2.17 -8.58
C ASN A 159 12.83 2.38 -9.22
N ALA A 160 12.53 3.62 -9.62
CA ALA A 160 11.23 3.93 -10.20
C ALA A 160 10.99 3.33 -11.60
N ALA A 161 12.03 2.86 -12.30
CA ALA A 161 11.89 2.31 -13.65
C ALA A 161 12.12 0.80 -13.74
N ASP A 162 12.86 0.21 -12.81
CA ASP A 162 13.19 -1.21 -12.86
C ASP A 162 13.41 -1.77 -11.45
N PHE A 163 13.17 -3.07 -11.27
CA PHE A 163 13.48 -3.80 -10.06
C PHE A 163 13.85 -5.26 -10.37
N ASP A 164 14.67 -5.85 -9.51
CA ASP A 164 15.15 -7.22 -9.59
C ASP A 164 15.16 -7.86 -8.18
N MET A 165 14.60 -9.06 -8.06
CA MET A 165 14.59 -9.82 -6.82
C MET A 165 15.57 -10.98 -6.86
N GLN A 166 16.50 -10.96 -5.91
CA GLN A 166 17.60 -11.91 -5.77
C GLN A 166 17.44 -12.73 -4.49
N TYR A 167 17.84 -14.00 -4.50
CA TYR A 167 17.84 -14.85 -3.30
C TYR A 167 19.18 -15.54 -3.04
N ARG A 168 19.52 -15.81 -1.78
CA ARG A 168 20.76 -16.55 -1.41
C ARG A 168 20.58 -17.49 -0.22
N PHE A 169 21.13 -18.71 -0.35
CA PHE A 169 21.19 -19.72 0.72
C PHE A 169 22.54 -19.78 1.42
N PHE A 170 23.61 -19.49 0.67
CA PHE A 170 24.97 -19.71 1.13
C PHE A 170 25.69 -18.39 1.32
N ARG A 171 26.61 -18.37 2.29
CA ARG A 171 27.56 -17.27 2.46
C ARG A 171 28.37 -17.09 1.17
N GLY A 172 28.75 -15.87 0.89
CA GLY A 172 29.50 -15.55 -0.33
C GLY A 172 29.37 -14.10 -0.71
N THR A 173 29.95 -13.76 -1.84
CA THR A 173 29.90 -12.42 -2.41
C THR A 173 29.35 -12.52 -3.82
N GLU A 174 28.41 -11.64 -4.12
CA GLU A 174 27.63 -11.67 -5.35
C GLU A 174 27.64 -10.30 -5.97
N THR A 175 27.82 -10.25 -7.29
CA THR A 175 27.95 -9.02 -8.04
C THR A 175 26.79 -8.89 -9.00
N TYR A 176 26.07 -7.78 -8.89
CA TYR A 176 24.94 -7.42 -9.73
C TYR A 176 25.31 -6.19 -10.55
N LYS A 177 25.03 -6.22 -11.86
CA LYS A 177 25.24 -5.05 -12.72
C LYS A 177 23.89 -4.38 -12.98
N TRP A 178 23.72 -3.17 -12.49
CA TRP A 178 22.51 -2.37 -12.65
C TRP A 178 22.66 -1.36 -13.79
N SER A 179 22.05 -1.65 -14.93
CA SER A 179 22.15 -0.81 -16.13
C SER A 179 21.01 0.20 -16.31
N SER A 180 19.95 0.13 -15.51
CA SER A 180 18.84 1.09 -15.60
C SER A 180 19.34 2.50 -15.23
N ASP A 181 19.03 3.47 -16.09
CA ASP A 181 19.53 4.86 -16.08
C ASP A 181 18.79 5.77 -15.07
N SER A 182 17.78 5.23 -14.40
CA SER A 182 16.86 5.97 -13.55
C SER A 182 17.36 6.12 -12.11
N GLY A 183 18.28 7.05 -11.89
CA GLY A 183 18.57 7.59 -10.55
C GLY A 183 19.15 6.58 -9.53
N LYS A 184 18.89 6.82 -8.24
CA LYS A 184 19.39 6.01 -7.11
C LYS A 184 18.78 4.60 -7.13
N VAL A 185 19.53 3.61 -6.66
CA VAL A 185 19.04 2.24 -6.48
C VAL A 185 18.70 2.04 -5.01
N TYR A 186 17.49 1.57 -4.73
CA TYR A 186 17.01 1.24 -3.41
C TYR A 186 17.15 -0.26 -3.20
N ILE A 187 17.61 -0.64 -2.01
CA ILE A 187 17.72 -2.03 -1.61
C ILE A 187 16.71 -2.26 -0.50
N PHE A 188 15.92 -3.31 -0.68
CA PHE A 188 14.96 -3.79 0.29
C PHE A 188 15.25 -5.25 0.67
N ASP A 189 14.98 -5.56 1.93
CA ASP A 189 15.19 -6.86 2.56
C ASP A 189 13.82 -7.46 2.92
N LEU A 190 13.48 -8.62 2.36
CA LEU A 190 12.24 -9.32 2.70
C LEU A 190 12.45 -10.13 3.97
N ARG A 191 11.85 -9.63 5.07
CA ARG A 191 12.04 -10.18 6.42
C ARG A 191 11.31 -11.50 6.70
N THR A 192 10.70 -12.09 5.69
CA THR A 192 9.91 -13.31 5.81
C THR A 192 10.31 -14.31 4.71
N SER A 193 9.90 -15.57 4.85
CA SER A 193 10.08 -16.54 3.77
C SER A 193 9.25 -16.16 2.55
N PHE A 194 9.66 -16.59 1.37
CA PHE A 194 8.87 -16.29 0.17
C PHE A 194 7.47 -16.92 0.23
N SER A 195 7.34 -18.12 0.82
CA SER A 195 6.04 -18.75 1.09
C SER A 195 5.14 -17.88 1.98
N SER A 196 5.69 -17.36 3.07
CA SER A 196 4.97 -16.48 4.00
C SER A 196 4.62 -15.13 3.37
N ALA A 197 5.47 -14.59 2.50
CA ALA A 197 5.14 -13.37 1.74
C ALA A 197 3.95 -13.61 0.81
N VAL A 198 3.91 -14.75 0.10
CA VAL A 198 2.77 -15.13 -0.75
C VAL A 198 1.49 -15.28 0.06
N GLU A 199 1.56 -15.95 1.21
CA GLU A 199 0.42 -16.05 2.12
C GLU A 199 -0.04 -14.69 2.62
N GLY A 200 0.90 -13.79 2.93
CA GLY A 200 0.60 -12.43 3.33
C GLY A 200 -0.07 -11.61 2.23
N ILE A 201 0.34 -11.76 0.95
CA ILE A 201 -0.32 -11.11 -0.19
C ILE A 201 -1.78 -11.57 -0.27
N ILE A 202 -2.02 -12.88 -0.19
CA ILE A 202 -3.37 -13.45 -0.25
C ILE A 202 -4.21 -12.97 0.92
N LYS A 203 -3.67 -13.02 2.14
CA LYS A 203 -4.39 -12.62 3.35
C LYS A 203 -4.71 -11.13 3.37
N THR A 204 -3.77 -10.28 2.97
CA THR A 204 -4.00 -8.84 2.82
C THR A 204 -5.03 -8.55 1.74
N ALA A 205 -4.98 -9.22 0.58
CA ALA A 205 -5.98 -9.04 -0.47
C ALA A 205 -7.38 -9.40 0.05
N ASP A 206 -7.53 -10.54 0.72
CA ASP A 206 -8.80 -10.96 1.32
C ASP A 206 -9.30 -9.96 2.36
N PHE A 207 -8.40 -9.47 3.21
CA PHE A 207 -8.76 -8.44 4.17
C PHE A 207 -9.21 -7.14 3.52
N LEU A 208 -8.52 -6.66 2.49
CA LEU A 208 -8.93 -5.47 1.74
C LEU A 208 -10.29 -5.65 1.04
N PHE A 209 -10.64 -6.89 0.66
CA PHE A 209 -11.98 -7.28 0.23
C PHE A 209 -13.00 -7.45 1.36
N SER A 210 -12.68 -6.94 2.56
CA SER A 210 -13.52 -6.94 3.76
C SER A 210 -13.75 -8.31 4.40
N HIS A 211 -12.87 -9.29 4.15
CA HIS A 211 -12.78 -10.49 4.97
C HIS A 211 -11.99 -10.21 6.25
N ASP A 212 -12.30 -10.90 7.35
CA ASP A 212 -11.55 -10.85 8.61
C ASP A 212 -11.35 -9.45 9.25
N VAL A 213 -12.12 -8.43 8.83
CA VAL A 213 -11.97 -7.03 9.32
C VAL A 213 -12.06 -6.92 10.83
N PHE A 214 -13.00 -7.64 11.46
CA PHE A 214 -13.15 -7.62 12.92
C PHE A 214 -12.01 -8.34 13.65
N GLU A 215 -11.50 -9.44 13.10
CA GLU A 215 -10.32 -10.14 13.65
C GLU A 215 -9.10 -9.20 13.59
N PHE A 216 -8.92 -8.51 12.46
CA PHE A 216 -7.87 -7.53 12.29
C PHE A 216 -8.01 -6.39 13.32
N LEU A 217 -9.17 -5.75 13.40
CA LEU A 217 -9.40 -4.64 14.34
C LEU A 217 -9.24 -5.06 15.80
N GLN A 218 -9.63 -6.28 16.16
CA GLN A 218 -9.44 -6.81 17.51
C GLN A 218 -7.97 -7.11 17.82
N ARG A 219 -7.21 -7.61 16.84
CA ARG A 219 -5.82 -8.02 17.03
C ARG A 219 -4.84 -6.85 17.03
N TYR A 220 -5.07 -5.85 16.19
CA TYR A 220 -4.08 -4.81 15.87
C TYR A 220 -4.28 -3.53 16.66
N PRO A 221 -5.35 -2.75 16.42
CA PRO A 221 -5.64 -1.58 17.24
C PRO A 221 -6.37 -1.93 18.56
N GLU A 222 -6.51 -3.23 18.88
CA GLU A 222 -7.24 -3.73 20.06
C GLU A 222 -8.69 -3.19 20.15
N LEU A 223 -9.31 -2.93 19.00
CA LEU A 223 -10.67 -2.41 18.90
C LEU A 223 -11.68 -3.56 18.80
N THR A 224 -12.71 -3.47 19.63
CA THR A 224 -13.84 -4.42 19.60
C THR A 224 -15.11 -3.67 19.23
N PHE A 225 -15.92 -4.29 18.36
CA PHE A 225 -17.18 -3.73 17.89
C PHE A 225 -18.31 -4.69 18.24
N ASP A 226 -18.96 -4.40 19.37
CA ASP A 226 -20.14 -5.16 19.79
C ASP A 226 -21.37 -4.70 19.03
N LYS A 227 -22.16 -5.67 18.55
CA LYS A 227 -23.44 -5.38 17.94
C LYS A 227 -24.38 -4.77 18.99
N ARG A 228 -24.88 -3.57 18.72
CA ARG A 228 -25.89 -2.92 19.56
C ARG A 228 -27.20 -3.73 19.53
N THR A 229 -27.81 -3.94 20.69
CA THR A 229 -29.10 -4.65 20.83
C THR A 229 -30.28 -3.81 20.33
N ASP A 230 -30.16 -2.49 20.39
CA ASP A 230 -31.10 -1.51 19.84
C ASP A 230 -30.29 -0.40 19.18
N PRO A 231 -29.89 -0.56 17.89
CA PRO A 231 -29.17 0.48 17.17
C PRO A 231 -30.14 1.64 16.90
N GLY A 232 -30.27 2.54 17.87
CA GLY A 232 -31.04 3.77 17.68
C GLY A 232 -30.46 4.59 16.54
N GLY A 233 -31.31 5.00 15.60
CA GLY A 233 -31.00 6.08 14.68
C GLY A 233 -31.07 7.41 15.42
N VAL A 234 -30.10 8.28 15.19
CA VAL A 234 -30.22 9.69 15.62
C VAL A 234 -30.83 10.43 14.45
N ASP A 235 -32.07 10.90 14.63
CA ASP A 235 -32.68 11.80 13.67
C ASP A 235 -31.99 13.17 13.81
N ILE A 236 -31.43 13.66 12.71
CA ILE A 236 -30.78 14.98 12.66
C ILE A 236 -31.55 15.86 11.70
N ASN A 237 -31.89 17.07 12.12
CA ASN A 237 -32.51 18.04 11.24
C ASN A 237 -31.45 18.95 10.62
N GLU A 238 -31.71 19.45 9.42
CA GLU A 238 -30.79 20.38 8.75
C GLU A 238 -30.55 21.64 9.59
N GLU A 239 -31.55 22.09 10.35
CA GLU A 239 -31.46 23.32 11.15
C GLU A 239 -30.49 23.18 12.34
N ASP A 240 -30.22 21.95 12.79
CA ASP A 240 -29.32 21.68 13.90
C ASP A 240 -27.84 21.67 13.44
N ILE A 241 -27.60 21.63 12.13
CA ILE A 241 -26.26 21.54 11.53
C ILE A 241 -25.73 22.92 11.14
N HIS A 242 -24.52 23.21 11.62
CA HIS A 242 -23.83 24.46 11.39
C HIS A 242 -22.65 24.25 10.42
N PRO A 243 -22.31 25.27 9.60
CA PRO A 243 -21.08 25.22 8.83
C PRO A 243 -19.85 24.90 9.70
N GLY A 244 -19.02 23.99 9.20
CA GLY A 244 -17.83 23.50 9.90
C GLY A 244 -18.09 22.33 10.85
N ASP A 245 -19.34 21.98 11.15
CA ASP A 245 -19.65 20.73 11.83
C ASP A 245 -19.21 19.54 10.94
N ALA A 246 -18.74 18.47 11.57
CA ALA A 246 -18.19 17.31 10.86
C ALA A 246 -18.92 16.02 11.26
N VAL A 247 -18.99 15.07 10.33
CA VAL A 247 -19.39 13.70 10.63
C VAL A 247 -18.16 12.82 10.52
N LEU A 248 -17.85 12.08 11.58
CA LEU A 248 -16.79 11.08 11.57
C LEU A 248 -17.41 9.69 11.46
N VAL A 249 -16.89 8.88 10.56
CA VAL A 249 -17.51 7.62 10.16
C VAL A 249 -16.56 6.46 10.32
N THR A 250 -17.08 5.35 10.83
CA THR A 250 -16.38 4.07 10.97
C THR A 250 -16.89 3.09 9.92
N TYR A 251 -16.14 2.94 8.84
CA TYR A 251 -16.47 1.96 7.81
C TYR A 251 -15.86 0.59 8.14
N MET A 252 -16.70 -0.45 8.12
CA MET A 252 -16.28 -1.83 8.42
C MET A 252 -15.82 -2.56 7.15
N VAL A 253 -14.87 -1.96 6.45
CA VAL A 253 -14.22 -2.53 5.26
C VAL A 253 -12.69 -2.53 5.44
N GLY A 254 -11.98 -3.39 4.73
CA GLY A 254 -10.54 -3.59 4.96
C GLY A 254 -9.66 -2.35 4.79
N SER A 255 -9.94 -1.53 3.77
CA SER A 255 -9.22 -0.26 3.57
C SER A 255 -9.42 0.69 4.74
N SER A 256 -10.65 0.82 5.22
CA SER A 256 -11.01 1.66 6.36
C SER A 256 -10.43 1.15 7.67
N ALA A 257 -10.43 -0.16 7.89
CA ALA A 257 -9.76 -0.78 9.03
C ALA A 257 -8.24 -0.55 9.00
N SER A 258 -7.63 -0.50 7.81
CA SER A 258 -6.23 -0.12 7.65
C SER A 258 -5.98 1.34 8.06
N ILE A 259 -6.86 2.26 7.65
CA ILE A 259 -6.79 3.68 8.06
C ILE A 259 -6.90 3.79 9.58
N MET A 260 -7.86 3.09 10.19
CA MET A 260 -8.05 3.06 11.65
C MET A 260 -6.79 2.58 12.37
N TRP A 261 -6.21 1.47 11.93
CA TRP A 261 -4.98 0.92 12.51
C TRP A 261 -3.79 1.87 12.39
N VAL A 262 -3.51 2.38 11.19
CA VAL A 262 -2.34 3.24 10.96
C VAL A 262 -2.48 4.61 11.64
N SER A 263 -3.69 5.16 11.72
CA SER A 263 -3.93 6.45 12.36
C SER A 263 -4.14 6.36 13.87
N GLY A 264 -4.41 5.17 14.43
CA GLY A 264 -4.85 5.00 15.81
C GLY A 264 -6.24 5.58 16.08
N SER A 265 -7.05 5.81 15.04
CA SER A 265 -8.39 6.37 15.11
C SER A 265 -9.46 5.27 14.99
N VAL A 266 -10.64 5.52 15.58
CA VAL A 266 -11.85 4.71 15.31
C VAL A 266 -12.53 5.16 14.01
N ALA A 267 -12.44 6.44 13.66
CA ALA A 267 -12.98 6.95 12.41
C ALA A 267 -12.01 6.71 11.25
N SER A 268 -12.55 6.23 10.13
CA SER A 268 -11.83 5.97 8.89
C SER A 268 -12.19 6.93 7.76
N HIS A 269 -13.24 7.73 7.95
CA HIS A 269 -13.76 8.67 6.96
C HIS A 269 -14.37 9.88 7.66
N SER A 270 -14.42 11.01 6.95
CA SER A 270 -14.96 12.25 7.48
C SER A 270 -15.68 13.06 6.42
N VAL A 271 -16.76 13.70 6.83
CA VAL A 271 -17.56 14.64 6.03
C VAL A 271 -17.62 15.96 6.80
N ILE A 272 -17.62 17.09 6.09
CA ILE A 272 -17.79 18.42 6.69
C ILE A 272 -19.03 19.07 6.07
N PHE A 273 -19.76 19.86 6.86
CA PHE A 273 -20.88 20.64 6.33
C PHE A 273 -20.48 22.07 6.00
N LEU A 274 -20.90 22.56 4.83
CA LEU A 274 -20.75 23.95 4.39
C LEU A 274 -22.08 24.46 3.86
N ARG A 275 -22.34 25.77 3.98
CA ARG A 275 -23.49 26.42 3.35
C ARG A 275 -23.04 27.22 2.14
N GLU A 276 -23.75 27.08 1.04
CA GLU A 276 -23.54 27.93 -0.12
C GLU A 276 -23.98 29.38 0.20
N PRO A 277 -23.09 30.39 0.12
CA PRO A 277 -23.40 31.74 0.58
C PRO A 277 -24.55 32.43 -0.17
N SER A 278 -24.73 32.10 -1.45
CA SER A 278 -25.73 32.74 -2.32
C SER A 278 -27.13 32.17 -2.15
N THR A 279 -27.26 30.90 -1.79
CA THR A 279 -28.54 30.17 -1.72
C THR A 279 -28.92 29.80 -0.29
N GLY A 280 -27.95 29.71 0.62
CA GLY A 280 -28.12 29.23 1.99
C GLY A 280 -28.23 27.71 2.13
N VAL A 281 -28.16 26.97 1.03
CA VAL A 281 -28.31 25.50 0.99
C VAL A 281 -27.14 24.84 1.72
N LEU A 282 -27.43 23.90 2.61
CA LEU A 282 -26.44 23.09 3.31
C LEU A 282 -25.98 21.92 2.43
N TYR A 283 -24.67 21.75 2.35
CA TYR A 283 -24.03 20.65 1.67
C TYR A 283 -23.10 19.89 2.62
N ALA A 284 -23.18 18.57 2.57
CA ALA A 284 -22.11 17.68 3.00
C ALA A 284 -21.02 17.67 1.92
N VAL A 285 -19.79 17.98 2.29
CA VAL A 285 -18.64 17.94 1.38
C VAL A 285 -17.67 16.85 1.81
N GLU A 286 -17.21 16.05 0.87
CA GLU A 286 -16.35 14.90 1.15
C GLU A 286 -15.44 14.52 -0.02
N ALA A 287 -14.43 13.70 0.29
CA ALA A 287 -13.58 13.04 -0.69
C ALA A 287 -13.81 11.53 -0.59
N ALA A 288 -14.47 10.95 -1.61
CA ALA A 288 -14.80 9.51 -1.65
C ALA A 288 -14.31 8.88 -2.96
N ALA A 289 -14.53 7.59 -3.17
CA ALA A 289 -14.04 6.86 -4.36
C ALA A 289 -14.49 7.47 -5.70
N GLN A 290 -15.58 8.24 -5.71
CA GLN A 290 -16.16 8.94 -6.84
C GLN A 290 -15.50 10.31 -7.14
N GLY A 291 -14.62 10.77 -6.25
CA GLY A 291 -14.02 12.10 -6.30
C GLY A 291 -14.37 12.96 -5.09
N ILE A 292 -13.87 14.18 -5.12
CA ILE A 292 -14.23 15.22 -4.18
C ILE A 292 -15.52 15.88 -4.66
N HIS A 293 -16.56 15.85 -3.83
CA HIS A 293 -17.89 16.27 -4.25
C HIS A 293 -18.71 16.79 -3.07
N LYS A 294 -19.90 17.28 -3.40
CA LYS A 294 -20.89 17.78 -2.45
C LYS A 294 -22.24 17.10 -2.66
N LEU A 295 -22.92 16.83 -1.55
CA LEU A 295 -24.27 16.30 -1.49
C LEU A 295 -25.13 17.29 -0.72
N THR A 296 -26.36 17.55 -1.17
CA THR A 296 -27.33 18.26 -0.33
C THR A 296 -27.59 17.46 0.96
N PHE A 297 -28.04 18.12 2.03
CA PHE A 297 -28.35 17.43 3.29
C PHE A 297 -29.32 16.24 3.08
N ASP A 298 -30.33 16.46 2.25
CA ASP A 298 -31.30 15.45 1.84
C ASP A 298 -30.67 14.28 1.09
N GLU A 299 -29.70 14.52 0.20
CA GLU A 299 -28.97 13.47 -0.51
C GLU A 299 -28.03 12.71 0.42
N PHE A 300 -27.34 13.41 1.32
CA PHE A 300 -26.47 12.80 2.33
C PHE A 300 -27.24 11.85 3.26
N LEU A 301 -28.46 12.23 3.68
CA LEU A 301 -29.33 11.35 4.46
C LEU A 301 -29.94 10.20 3.63
N LYS A 302 -30.17 10.42 2.33
CA LYS A 302 -30.70 9.42 1.39
C LYS A 302 -29.64 8.49 0.82
N GLU A 303 -28.35 8.79 0.98
CA GLU A 303 -27.29 7.80 0.85
C GLU A 303 -27.43 6.78 2.00
N ASP A 304 -28.50 6.00 1.91
CA ASP A 304 -28.84 4.79 2.66
C ASP A 304 -27.86 3.63 2.32
N ALA A 305 -26.74 3.96 1.68
CA ALA A 305 -25.60 3.09 1.60
C ALA A 305 -25.12 2.93 3.04
N GLY A 306 -25.31 1.74 3.63
CA GLY A 306 -25.00 1.43 5.03
C GLY A 306 -23.55 1.68 5.51
N TRP A 307 -22.78 2.43 4.74
CA TRP A 307 -21.53 3.10 5.04
C TRP A 307 -21.69 4.04 6.25
N TYR A 308 -22.69 4.94 6.30
CA TYR A 308 -22.84 5.92 7.39
C TYR A 308 -23.47 5.37 8.69
N ASN A 309 -23.67 4.04 8.79
CA ASN A 309 -24.33 3.40 9.93
C ASN A 309 -23.58 3.49 11.25
N ASN A 310 -22.27 3.79 11.22
CA ASN A 310 -21.45 4.00 12.41
C ASN A 310 -20.81 5.39 12.33
N ALA A 311 -21.61 6.41 12.57
CA ALA A 311 -21.20 7.79 12.49
C ALA A 311 -21.39 8.53 13.81
N VAL A 312 -20.61 9.59 13.99
CA VAL A 312 -20.80 10.57 15.06
C VAL A 312 -20.76 11.96 14.45
N LEU A 313 -21.77 12.77 14.75
CA LEU A 313 -21.75 14.20 14.50
C LEU A 313 -20.83 14.86 15.54
N VAL A 314 -19.88 15.65 15.06
CA VAL A 314 -18.90 16.37 15.86
C VAL A 314 -19.08 17.86 15.58
N PRO A 315 -19.90 18.55 16.39
CA PRO A 315 -20.07 19.98 16.27
C PRO A 315 -18.79 20.71 16.64
N LEU A 316 -18.55 21.87 16.00
CA LEU A 316 -17.53 22.79 16.49
C LEU A 316 -17.90 23.28 17.89
N LYS A 317 -16.89 23.49 18.74
CA LYS A 317 -17.08 24.26 19.96
C LYS A 317 -17.57 25.65 19.60
N GLU A 318 -18.42 26.24 20.43
CA GLU A 318 -19.02 27.56 20.18
C GLU A 318 -17.96 28.64 19.89
N GLU A 319 -16.82 28.58 20.58
CA GLU A 319 -15.70 29.51 20.37
C GLU A 319 -15.04 29.39 18.99
N GLU A 320 -14.99 28.19 18.40
CA GLU A 320 -14.43 27.95 17.06
C GLU A 320 -15.48 28.19 15.99
N ARG A 321 -16.73 27.82 16.27
CA ARG A 321 -17.89 28.12 15.42
C ARG A 321 -18.02 29.61 15.16
N ALA A 322 -17.86 30.45 16.18
CA ALA A 322 -17.89 31.91 16.05
C ALA A 322 -16.77 32.48 15.15
N LYS A 323 -15.70 31.72 14.91
CA LYS A 323 -14.56 32.12 14.06
C LYS A 323 -14.61 31.46 12.68
N PHE A 324 -15.49 30.48 12.46
CA PHE A 324 -15.54 29.73 11.23
C PHE A 324 -16.05 30.60 10.09
N ASP A 325 -15.20 30.81 9.08
CA ASP A 325 -15.53 31.57 7.88
C ASP A 325 -16.10 30.63 6.81
N ASN A 326 -17.42 30.46 6.85
CA ASN A 326 -18.15 29.61 5.91
C ASN A 326 -17.92 30.03 4.45
N ASP A 327 -17.93 31.34 4.17
CA ASP A 327 -17.88 31.84 2.80
C ASP A 327 -16.51 31.57 2.21
N ALA A 328 -15.44 31.84 2.96
CA ALA A 328 -14.08 31.52 2.55
C ALA A 328 -13.89 30.00 2.35
N ALA A 329 -14.41 29.17 3.26
CA ALA A 329 -14.32 27.72 3.15
C ALA A 329 -15.08 27.19 1.92
N TRP A 330 -16.29 27.68 1.67
CA TRP A 330 -17.09 27.32 0.51
C TRP A 330 -16.41 27.72 -0.80
N HIS A 331 -15.93 28.95 -0.91
CA HIS A 331 -15.22 29.43 -2.10
C HIS A 331 -13.99 28.57 -2.39
N LYS A 332 -13.17 28.28 -1.36
CA LYS A 332 -12.00 27.43 -1.50
C LYS A 332 -12.38 26.02 -1.96
N PHE A 333 -13.42 25.43 -1.38
CA PHE A 333 -13.92 24.11 -1.78
C PHE A 333 -14.32 24.08 -3.25
N VAL A 334 -15.16 25.02 -3.69
CA VAL A 334 -15.68 25.02 -5.07
C VAL A 334 -14.60 25.34 -6.10
N GLU A 335 -13.67 26.25 -5.80
CA GLU A 335 -12.64 26.65 -6.76
C GLU A 335 -11.53 25.62 -6.94
N ASP A 336 -11.13 24.96 -5.84
CA ASP A 336 -9.91 24.16 -5.84
C ASP A 336 -10.13 22.66 -5.69
N PHE A 337 -11.29 22.23 -5.19
CA PHE A 337 -11.50 20.84 -4.78
C PHE A 337 -12.66 20.15 -5.48
N ASP A 338 -13.82 20.81 -5.59
CA ASP A 338 -15.04 20.19 -6.13
C ASP A 338 -14.84 19.66 -7.57
N GLY A 339 -15.19 18.39 -7.78
CA GLY A 339 -15.02 17.71 -9.06
C GLY A 339 -13.62 17.14 -9.31
N ASN A 340 -12.65 17.34 -8.42
CA ASN A 340 -11.35 16.68 -8.52
C ASN A 340 -11.46 15.18 -8.21
N ASP A 341 -10.59 14.37 -8.82
CA ASP A 341 -10.51 12.94 -8.53
C ASP A 341 -10.15 12.65 -7.07
N TYR A 342 -10.39 11.42 -6.62
CA TYR A 342 -9.94 10.98 -5.32
C TYR A 342 -8.50 10.48 -5.37
N GLY A 343 -7.67 10.87 -4.40
CA GLY A 343 -6.40 10.19 -4.11
C GLY A 343 -5.15 11.07 -4.20
N TYR A 344 -4.01 10.39 -4.17
CA TYR A 344 -2.67 10.98 -3.94
C TYR A 344 -2.22 12.03 -4.95
N ASN A 345 -2.82 12.07 -6.15
CA ASN A 345 -2.50 13.07 -7.17
C ASN A 345 -2.93 14.48 -6.75
N ASN A 346 -3.87 14.60 -5.80
CA ASN A 346 -4.37 15.87 -5.27
C ASN A 346 -3.76 16.26 -3.92
N LEU A 347 -2.90 15.41 -3.36
CA LEU A 347 -2.00 15.82 -2.29
C LEU A 347 -0.84 16.55 -2.97
N GLU A 348 -0.95 17.87 -3.12
CA GLU A 348 0.22 18.68 -3.50
C GLU A 348 1.40 18.26 -2.60
N PRO A 349 2.63 18.20 -3.14
CA PRO A 349 3.80 18.02 -2.28
C PRO A 349 3.76 19.18 -1.27
N ILE A 350 3.53 18.84 0.00
CA ILE A 350 3.66 19.75 1.13
C ILE A 350 5.03 20.40 0.97
N LYS A 351 5.05 21.69 0.63
CA LYS A 351 6.27 22.46 0.33
C LYS A 351 7.08 22.74 1.58
#